data_AF-A0A833PGY1-F1
#
_entry.id   AF-A0A833PGY1-F1
#
_cell.length_a   1.000
_cell.length_b   1.000
_cell.length_c   1.000
_cell.angle_alpha   90.00
_cell.angle_beta   90.00
_cell.angle_gamma   90.00
#
_symmetry.space_group_name_H-M   'P 1'
#
loop_
_entity.id
_entity.type
_entity.pdbx_description
1 polymer ?
#
loop_
_entity_poly.entity_id
_entity_poly.type
_entity_poly.pdbx_seq_one_letter_code
_entity_poly.pdbx_strand_id
1 'polypeptide(L)'
;MANRSYLYSLGNRPTSYEDRPETISGLSEWAYDVPFMYRLLMSCDPQPCASLISDGLDGTKMPLHAISSPFAPGFERVRHFVAIVRVLVESRTAPTPAAPAASAADTPGSTLVSRMRRWVGLTPAPSASQPAPAPIPATPAAVDHLPEWLDETLAFLEQHRDQYLLLETIELDLMSESDSDALRALVDAEIGRCRHVGAAFEALPGNLAEAAGILQRAAVERSPAPLDAFFGLRFDDNCDSTRTGDTDHPLGLEWNEALYFELFNRAQFDAHQSKSE
;
A
#
# COMPACT_ATOMS: atom_id res chain seq x y z
N MET A 1 15.41 7.63 16.14
CA MET A 1 14.86 7.16 14.86
C MET A 1 13.35 7.28 14.93
N ALA A 2 12.71 7.79 13.88
CA ALA A 2 11.26 7.92 13.82
C ALA A 2 10.57 6.62 13.32
N ASN A 3 11.36 5.60 12.97
CA ASN A 3 10.92 4.27 12.52
C ASN A 3 10.07 4.37 11.26
N ARG A 4 10.64 4.99 10.22
CA ARG A 4 9.91 5.38 9.02
C ARG A 4 10.62 4.96 7.74
N SER A 5 9.82 4.72 6.70
CA SER A 5 10.30 4.74 5.32
C SER A 5 10.17 6.15 4.75
N TYR A 6 11.07 6.52 3.84
CA TYR A 6 11.07 7.83 3.20
C TYR A 6 11.24 7.67 1.69
N LEU A 7 10.45 8.43 0.92
CA LEU A 7 10.51 8.45 -0.53
C LEU A 7 10.91 9.85 -1.00
N TYR A 8 11.87 9.89 -1.92
CA TYR A 8 12.37 11.12 -2.54
C TYR A 8 12.43 10.98 -4.06
N SER A 9 12.43 12.11 -4.76
CA SER A 9 12.88 12.18 -6.17
C SER A 9 14.23 12.89 -6.26
N LEU A 10 15.15 12.32 -7.04
CA LEU A 10 16.55 12.76 -7.13
C LEU A 10 17.02 12.94 -8.58
N GLY A 11 17.96 13.86 -8.78
CA GLY A 11 18.64 14.10 -10.06
C GLY A 11 19.64 13.02 -10.49
N ASN A 12 20.18 12.24 -9.55
CA ASN A 12 21.08 11.10 -9.82
C ASN A 12 20.77 9.92 -8.89
N ARG A 13 21.36 8.75 -9.20
CA ARG A 13 21.42 7.61 -8.30
C ARG A 13 22.69 7.70 -7.45
N PRO A 14 22.60 7.82 -6.11
CA PRO A 14 23.76 7.96 -5.25
C PRO A 14 24.66 6.71 -5.24
N THR A 15 25.97 6.92 -5.37
CA THR A 15 26.99 5.86 -5.28
C THR A 15 27.74 5.84 -3.95
N SER A 16 27.72 6.95 -3.20
CA SER A 16 28.20 7.05 -1.81
C SER A 16 27.35 8.08 -1.04
N TYR A 17 27.53 8.17 0.29
CA TYR A 17 26.85 9.16 1.12
C TYR A 17 27.16 10.61 0.71
N GLU A 18 28.39 10.85 0.24
CA GLU A 18 28.84 12.14 -0.27
C GLU A 18 28.41 12.38 -1.72
N ASP A 19 27.86 11.39 -2.42
CA ASP A 19 27.37 11.52 -3.80
C ASP A 19 25.96 12.15 -3.85
N ARG A 20 25.87 13.35 -3.28
CA ARG A 20 24.63 14.14 -3.23
C ARG A 20 24.18 14.59 -4.62
N PRO A 21 22.90 14.43 -4.96
CA PRO A 21 22.31 15.01 -6.17
C PRO A 21 22.29 16.53 -6.14
N GLU A 22 22.25 17.14 -7.33
CA GLU A 22 21.98 18.57 -7.49
C GLU A 22 20.53 18.94 -7.12
N THR A 23 19.59 18.03 -7.38
CA THR A 23 18.16 18.21 -7.15
C THR A 23 17.61 17.08 -6.28
N ILE A 24 16.85 17.46 -5.24
CA ILE A 24 16.15 16.56 -4.32
C ILE A 24 14.77 17.14 -4.08
N SER A 25 13.74 16.29 -4.06
CA SER A 25 12.44 16.58 -3.48
C SER A 25 12.04 15.46 -2.54
N GLY A 26 11.62 15.79 -1.32
CA GLY A 26 10.85 14.86 -0.50
C GLY A 26 9.52 14.57 -1.19
N LEU A 27 9.05 13.33 -1.13
CA LEU A 27 7.76 12.95 -1.71
C LEU A 27 6.78 12.50 -0.64
N SER A 28 7.22 11.60 0.24
CA SER A 28 6.37 11.01 1.26
C SER A 28 7.20 10.27 2.29
N GLU A 29 6.59 10.00 3.43
CA GLU A 29 7.16 9.21 4.52
C GLU A 29 6.08 8.40 5.22
N TRP A 30 6.43 7.21 5.70
CA TRP A 30 5.45 6.32 6.34
C TRP A 30 6.00 5.65 7.59
N ALA A 31 5.23 5.67 8.67
CA ALA A 31 5.62 5.04 9.93
C ALA A 31 5.42 3.53 9.90
N TYR A 32 6.45 2.80 10.32
CA TYR A 32 6.45 1.35 10.56
C TYR A 32 6.17 0.45 9.36
N ASP A 33 6.05 0.98 8.14
CA ASP A 33 5.79 0.21 6.92
C ASP A 33 6.34 0.91 5.67
N VAL A 34 6.34 0.19 4.55
CA VAL A 34 6.54 0.71 3.18
C VAL A 34 5.22 0.50 2.42
N PRO A 35 4.45 1.56 2.12
CA PRO A 35 3.16 1.44 1.45
C PRO A 35 3.20 0.86 0.03
N PHE A 36 2.04 0.44 -0.45
CA PHE A 36 1.91 -0.15 -1.79
C PHE A 36 2.35 0.80 -2.91
N MET A 37 1.97 2.08 -2.87
CA MET A 37 2.32 3.06 -3.91
C MET A 37 3.84 3.28 -4.00
N TYR A 38 4.58 3.20 -2.88
CA TYR A 38 6.04 3.30 -2.91
C TYR A 38 6.62 2.11 -3.68
N ARG A 39 6.18 0.89 -3.34
CA ARG A 39 6.65 -0.32 -4.01
C ARG A 39 6.29 -0.32 -5.50
N LEU A 40 5.11 0.19 -5.86
CA LEU A 40 4.69 0.33 -7.25
C LEU A 40 5.56 1.34 -8.01
N LEU A 41 5.86 2.51 -7.43
CA LEU A 41 6.77 3.50 -8.00
C LEU A 41 8.18 2.91 -8.21
N MET A 42 8.69 2.14 -7.25
CA MET A 42 10.04 1.56 -7.31
C MET A 42 10.17 0.33 -8.22
N SER A 43 9.07 -0.18 -8.77
CA SER A 43 9.00 -1.53 -9.33
C SER A 43 9.63 -1.72 -10.73
N CYS A 44 10.06 -0.65 -11.42
CA CYS A 44 10.47 -0.72 -12.84
C CYS A 44 11.96 -1.02 -13.09
N ASP A 45 12.82 -0.83 -12.09
CA ASP A 45 14.21 -1.29 -12.06
C ASP A 45 14.77 -0.95 -10.66
N PRO A 46 14.29 -1.62 -9.59
CA PRO A 46 14.79 -1.34 -8.26
C PRO A 46 16.21 -1.89 -8.11
N GLN A 47 17.13 -1.02 -7.72
CA GLN A 47 18.53 -1.32 -7.50
C GLN A 47 19.01 -0.77 -6.16
N PRO A 48 19.92 -1.49 -5.48
CA PRO A 48 20.56 -0.97 -4.27
C PRO A 48 21.43 0.23 -4.64
N CYS A 49 21.45 1.24 -3.78
CA CYS A 49 22.28 2.44 -3.88
C CYS A 49 22.74 2.87 -2.47
N ALA A 50 23.59 3.89 -2.38
CA ALA A 50 24.02 4.40 -1.08
C ALA A 50 22.86 5.11 -0.37
N SER A 51 22.70 4.88 0.93
CA SER A 51 21.81 5.70 1.75
C SER A 51 22.36 7.12 1.86
N LEU A 52 21.45 8.09 1.80
CA LEU A 52 21.74 9.51 1.99
C LEU A 52 21.40 9.99 3.41
N ILE A 53 20.77 9.13 4.22
CA ILE A 53 20.43 9.42 5.62
C ILE A 53 21.66 9.36 6.52
N SER A 54 22.55 8.38 6.35
CA SER A 54 23.75 8.22 7.17
C SER A 54 24.86 7.46 6.43
N ASP A 55 26.13 7.70 6.81
CA ASP A 55 27.32 6.97 6.36
C ASP A 55 27.83 5.93 7.37
N GLY A 56 27.04 5.67 8.41
CA GLY A 56 27.36 4.68 9.43
C GLY A 56 26.40 4.64 10.61
N LEU A 57 26.75 3.85 11.63
CA LEU A 57 25.97 3.66 12.86
C LEU A 57 26.84 3.98 14.07
N ASP A 58 26.29 4.69 15.05
CA ASP A 58 26.95 5.01 16.33
C ASP A 58 28.38 5.57 16.19
N GLY A 59 28.59 6.42 15.18
CA GLY A 59 29.89 7.03 14.87
C GLY A 59 30.89 6.10 14.17
N THR A 60 30.48 4.86 13.86
CA THR A 60 31.27 3.90 13.08
C THR A 60 30.83 3.93 11.63
N LYS A 61 31.75 4.29 10.73
CA LYS A 61 31.48 4.26 9.29
C LYS A 61 31.22 2.83 8.80
N MET A 62 30.13 2.67 8.06
CA MET A 62 29.80 1.40 7.41
C MET A 62 28.86 1.65 6.21
N PRO A 63 28.88 0.79 5.19
CA PRO A 63 27.99 0.94 4.04
C PRO A 63 26.52 0.76 4.44
N LEU A 64 25.74 1.83 4.34
CA LEU A 64 24.29 1.79 4.46
C LEU A 64 23.67 1.96 3.09
N HIS A 65 22.56 1.25 2.87
CA HIS A 65 21.96 1.11 1.56
C HIS A 65 20.52 1.61 1.55
N ALA A 66 20.14 2.17 0.41
CA ALA A 66 18.78 2.53 0.05
C ALA A 66 18.44 1.87 -1.29
N ILE A 67 17.23 2.11 -1.78
CA ILE A 67 16.76 1.58 -3.07
C ILE A 67 16.54 2.74 -4.03
N SER A 68 17.03 2.62 -5.26
CA SER A 68 16.79 3.57 -6.32
C SER A 68 16.11 2.91 -7.52
N SER A 69 15.21 3.64 -8.17
CA SER A 69 14.59 3.24 -9.44
C SER A 69 14.37 4.46 -10.34
N PRO A 70 14.33 4.32 -11.67
CA PRO A 70 13.96 5.42 -12.55
C PRO A 70 12.53 5.90 -12.27
N PHE A 71 12.33 7.22 -12.17
CA PHE A 71 11.03 7.80 -11.79
C PHE A 71 9.94 7.53 -12.83
N ALA A 72 10.22 7.90 -14.09
CA ALA A 72 9.23 7.92 -15.16
C ALA A 72 8.45 6.59 -15.35
N PRO A 73 9.10 5.42 -15.48
CA PRO A 73 8.35 4.17 -15.70
C PRO A 73 7.53 3.75 -14.46
N GLY A 74 8.01 4.03 -13.24
CA GLY A 74 7.24 3.81 -12.02
C GLY A 74 5.98 4.65 -11.98
N PHE A 75 6.11 5.93 -12.35
CA PHE A 75 4.98 6.86 -12.40
C PHE A 75 3.95 6.50 -13.49
N GLU A 76 4.38 5.94 -14.63
CA GLU A 76 3.47 5.35 -15.62
C GLU A 76 2.62 4.22 -15.02
N ARG A 77 3.23 3.32 -14.22
CA ARG A 77 2.49 2.25 -13.52
C ARG A 77 1.48 2.82 -12.54
N VAL A 78 1.84 3.86 -11.79
CA VAL A 78 0.90 4.55 -10.88
C VAL A 78 -0.27 5.15 -11.64
N ARG A 79 -0.04 5.86 -12.75
CA ARG A 79 -1.12 6.45 -13.56
C ARG A 79 -2.12 5.41 -14.08
N HIS A 80 -1.61 4.28 -14.56
CA HIS A 80 -2.49 3.19 -15.01
C HIS A 80 -3.21 2.55 -13.83
N PHE A 81 -2.52 2.28 -12.71
CA PHE A 81 -3.16 1.74 -11.51
C PHE A 81 -4.29 2.65 -11.00
N VAL A 82 -4.06 3.97 -10.94
CA VAL A 82 -5.09 4.96 -10.60
C VAL A 82 -6.30 4.87 -11.54
N ALA A 83 -6.08 4.73 -12.85
CA ALA A 83 -7.18 4.54 -13.80
C ALA A 83 -8.00 3.27 -13.54
N ILE A 84 -7.34 2.17 -13.15
CA ILE A 84 -8.01 0.92 -12.76
C ILE A 84 -8.85 1.14 -11.49
N VAL A 85 -8.28 1.80 -10.47
CA VAL A 85 -8.98 2.08 -9.20
C VAL A 85 -10.19 3.00 -9.42
N ARG A 86 -10.12 3.97 -10.33
CA ARG A 86 -11.28 4.81 -10.68
C ARG A 86 -12.45 3.99 -11.22
N VAL A 87 -12.18 3.09 -12.17
CA VAL A 87 -13.22 2.18 -12.71
C VAL A 87 -13.80 1.31 -11.60
N LEU A 88 -12.96 0.84 -10.68
CA LEU A 88 -13.40 0.07 -9.51
C LEU A 88 -14.33 0.90 -8.62
N VAL A 89 -13.98 2.14 -8.27
CA VAL A 89 -14.82 3.02 -7.42
C VAL A 89 -16.13 3.38 -8.11
N GLU A 90 -16.10 3.76 -9.39
CA GLU A 90 -17.29 4.06 -10.19
C GLU A 90 -18.26 2.88 -10.22
N SER A 91 -17.75 1.65 -10.40
CA SER A 91 -18.57 0.43 -10.41
C SER A 91 -19.31 0.16 -9.10
N ARG A 92 -18.82 0.65 -7.96
CA ARG A 92 -19.46 0.52 -6.64
C ARG A 92 -20.55 1.55 -6.40
N THR A 93 -20.42 2.73 -7.02
CA THR A 93 -21.40 3.83 -6.90
C THR A 93 -22.55 3.70 -7.89
N ALA A 94 -22.40 2.89 -8.94
CA ALA A 94 -23.45 2.67 -9.93
C ALA A 94 -24.68 1.96 -9.30
N PRO A 95 -25.88 2.56 -9.38
CA PRO A 95 -27.09 1.89 -8.88
C PRO A 95 -27.32 0.60 -9.66
N THR A 96 -27.48 -0.52 -8.94
CA THR A 96 -27.90 -1.79 -9.55
C THR A 96 -29.22 -1.55 -10.28
N PRO A 97 -29.36 -1.91 -11.58
CA PRO A 97 -30.64 -1.83 -12.27
C PRO A 97 -31.68 -2.59 -11.46
N ALA A 98 -32.76 -1.90 -11.06
CA ALA A 98 -33.85 -2.52 -10.32
C ALA A 98 -34.31 -3.76 -11.09
N ALA A 99 -34.17 -4.93 -10.48
CA ALA A 99 -34.74 -6.15 -11.03
C ALA A 99 -36.25 -5.90 -11.25
N PRO A 100 -36.82 -6.28 -12.41
CA PRO A 100 -38.25 -6.17 -12.61
C PRO A 100 -38.94 -6.94 -11.48
N ALA A 101 -39.78 -6.23 -10.73
CA ALA A 101 -40.52 -6.79 -9.62
C ALA A 101 -41.25 -8.04 -10.10
N ALA A 102 -40.81 -9.21 -9.63
CA ALA A 102 -41.56 -10.44 -9.81
C ALA A 102 -42.89 -10.25 -9.07
N SER A 103 -43.96 -10.13 -9.84
CA SER A 103 -45.32 -10.10 -9.36
C SER A 103 -45.55 -11.30 -8.46
N ALA A 104 -45.88 -11.04 -7.19
CA ALA A 104 -46.31 -12.05 -6.24
C ALA A 104 -47.56 -12.74 -6.80
N ALA A 105 -47.40 -13.99 -7.24
CA ALA A 105 -48.50 -14.88 -7.49
C ALA A 105 -48.84 -15.60 -6.18
N ASP A 106 -50.08 -15.44 -5.75
CA ASP A 106 -50.72 -16.18 -4.67
C ASP A 106 -50.55 -17.70 -4.82
N THR A 107 -50.20 -18.40 -3.74
CA THR A 107 -50.63 -19.80 -3.56
C THR A 107 -50.80 -20.12 -2.06
N PRO A 108 -51.96 -20.68 -1.64
CA PRO A 108 -52.31 -20.85 -0.23
C PRO A 108 -51.94 -22.23 0.35
N GLY A 109 -51.61 -22.25 1.64
CA GLY A 109 -52.01 -23.29 2.61
C GLY A 109 -51.30 -24.66 2.61
N SER A 110 -50.60 -24.98 3.71
CA SER A 110 -50.76 -26.26 4.45
C SER A 110 -49.90 -26.32 5.72
N THR A 111 -50.24 -25.49 6.70
CA THR A 111 -49.77 -25.60 8.09
C THR A 111 -50.73 -26.49 8.88
N LEU A 112 -50.55 -27.82 8.87
CA LEU A 112 -51.20 -28.70 9.89
C LEU A 112 -50.65 -30.13 10.05
N VAL A 113 -49.58 -30.54 9.36
CA VAL A 113 -49.04 -31.92 9.48
C VAL A 113 -47.70 -32.01 10.24
N SER A 114 -47.02 -30.89 10.50
CA SER A 114 -45.73 -30.91 11.22
C SER A 114 -45.83 -30.87 12.76
N ARG A 115 -47.03 -30.90 13.34
CA ARG A 115 -47.25 -30.75 14.80
C ARG A 115 -47.67 -32.02 15.57
N MET A 116 -47.61 -33.22 14.98
CA MET A 116 -48.06 -34.45 15.64
C MET A 116 -47.05 -35.62 15.64
N ARG A 117 -45.75 -35.34 15.78
CA ARG A 117 -44.75 -36.37 16.14
C ARG A 117 -43.72 -35.85 17.15
N ARG A 118 -44.13 -35.68 18.41
CA ARG A 118 -43.17 -35.53 19.52
C ARG A 118 -43.78 -35.81 20.90
N TRP A 119 -44.24 -37.04 21.10
CA TRP A 119 -44.61 -37.54 22.42
C TRP A 119 -44.06 -38.97 22.54
N VAL A 120 -42.93 -39.13 23.24
CA VAL A 120 -42.60 -40.17 24.26
C VAL A 120 -41.17 -39.90 24.77
N GLY A 121 -41.04 -39.50 26.04
CA GLY A 121 -40.10 -40.08 27.03
C GLY A 121 -38.60 -39.69 27.09
N LEU A 122 -38.27 -38.76 28.01
CA LEU A 122 -37.19 -38.79 29.04
C LEU A 122 -35.68 -38.84 28.67
N THR A 123 -34.98 -37.71 28.86
CA THR A 123 -33.82 -37.46 29.79
C THR A 123 -33.29 -36.02 29.59
N PRO A 124 -32.73 -35.33 30.62
CA PRO A 124 -32.33 -33.93 30.49
C PRO A 124 -30.92 -33.80 29.90
N ALA A 125 -30.76 -32.89 28.94
CA ALA A 125 -29.48 -32.46 28.36
C ALA A 125 -29.16 -31.02 28.79
N PRO A 126 -27.87 -30.63 28.87
CA PRO A 126 -27.41 -29.46 29.60
C PRO A 126 -27.80 -28.13 28.93
N SER A 127 -27.80 -27.08 29.75
CA SER A 127 -28.14 -25.69 29.43
C SER A 127 -27.58 -25.24 28.08
N ALA A 128 -28.49 -24.81 27.20
CA ALA A 128 -28.16 -24.16 25.95
C ALA A 128 -27.48 -22.81 26.25
N SER A 129 -26.19 -22.69 25.91
CA SER A 129 -25.52 -21.40 25.76
C SER A 129 -26.24 -20.59 24.68
N GLN A 130 -26.52 -19.32 24.98
CA GLN A 130 -27.13 -18.37 24.05
C GLN A 130 -26.41 -18.36 22.69
N PRO A 131 -27.15 -18.21 21.57
CA PRO A 131 -26.54 -17.90 20.29
C PRO A 131 -25.74 -16.61 20.42
N ALA A 132 -24.48 -16.63 19.98
CA ALA A 132 -23.69 -15.41 19.82
C ALA A 132 -24.49 -14.41 18.96
N PRO A 133 -24.45 -13.10 19.29
CA PRO A 133 -25.11 -12.09 18.46
C PRO A 133 -24.59 -12.21 17.04
N ALA A 134 -25.51 -12.27 16.07
CA ALA A 134 -25.17 -12.25 14.66
C ALA A 134 -24.29 -11.03 14.37
N PRO A 135 -23.22 -11.16 13.57
CA PRO A 135 -22.40 -10.02 13.20
C PRO A 135 -23.30 -8.96 12.58
N ILE A 136 -23.26 -7.75 13.15
CA ILE A 136 -23.90 -6.58 12.58
C ILE A 136 -23.32 -6.44 11.17
N PRO A 137 -24.14 -6.35 10.11
CA PRO A 137 -23.62 -6.12 8.77
C PRO A 137 -22.81 -4.82 8.80
N ALA A 138 -21.51 -4.94 8.51
CA ALA A 138 -20.63 -3.78 8.45
C ALA A 138 -21.22 -2.77 7.46
N THR A 139 -21.38 -1.53 7.91
CA THR A 139 -21.73 -0.42 7.02
C THR A 139 -20.72 -0.41 5.88
N PRO A 140 -21.15 -0.31 4.61
CA PRO A 140 -20.22 -0.15 3.49
C PRO A 140 -19.28 1.02 3.77
N ALA A 141 -17.98 0.80 3.62
CA ALA A 141 -16.99 1.87 3.79
C ALA A 141 -17.21 2.97 2.74
N ALA A 142 -17.05 4.23 3.16
CA ALA A 142 -17.21 5.38 2.31
C ALA A 142 -16.13 5.45 1.22
N VAL A 143 -16.45 6.08 0.09
CA VAL A 143 -15.54 6.27 -1.06
C VAL A 143 -15.56 7.74 -1.50
N ASP A 144 -15.83 8.64 -0.56
CA ASP A 144 -16.12 10.05 -0.84
C ASP A 144 -14.83 10.81 -1.17
N HIS A 145 -13.70 10.41 -0.58
CA HIS A 145 -12.42 11.12 -0.66
C HIS A 145 -11.40 10.44 -1.58
N LEU A 146 -11.44 9.11 -1.68
CA LEU A 146 -10.46 8.35 -2.46
C LEU A 146 -10.25 8.88 -3.90
N PRO A 147 -11.29 9.25 -4.69
CA PRO A 147 -11.07 9.79 -6.03
C PRO A 147 -10.21 11.06 -6.06
N GLU A 148 -10.43 11.97 -5.11
CA GLU A 148 -9.68 13.22 -4.97
C GLU A 148 -8.21 12.94 -4.59
N TRP A 149 -7.97 12.07 -3.61
CA TRP A 149 -6.61 11.66 -3.23
C TRP A 149 -5.82 11.03 -4.38
N LEU A 150 -6.50 10.29 -5.26
CA LEU A 150 -5.89 9.74 -6.47
C LEU A 150 -5.53 10.83 -7.49
N ASP A 151 -6.36 11.88 -7.64
CA ASP A 151 -6.02 13.05 -8.47
C ASP A 151 -4.82 13.82 -7.88
N GLU A 152 -4.85 14.08 -6.57
CA GLU A 152 -3.76 14.75 -5.85
C GLU A 152 -2.44 13.99 -5.97
N THR A 153 -2.47 12.65 -5.85
CA THR A 153 -1.31 11.78 -6.04
C THR A 153 -0.66 12.01 -7.41
N LEU A 154 -1.46 12.03 -8.49
CA LEU A 154 -0.93 12.21 -9.83
C LEU A 154 -0.37 13.62 -10.04
N ALA A 155 -1.07 14.64 -9.55
CA ALA A 155 -0.64 16.03 -9.65
C ALA A 155 0.67 16.28 -8.90
N PHE A 156 0.77 15.76 -7.66
CA PHE A 156 1.95 15.89 -6.82
C PHE A 156 3.16 15.21 -7.46
N LEU A 157 3.04 13.94 -7.86
CA LEU A 157 4.14 13.21 -8.48
C LEU A 157 4.61 13.86 -9.79
N GLU A 158 3.70 14.40 -10.60
CA GLU A 158 4.08 15.13 -11.81
C GLU A 158 4.85 16.43 -11.49
N GLN A 159 4.47 17.15 -10.43
CA GLN A 159 5.14 18.38 -10.01
C GLN A 159 6.56 18.12 -9.45
N HIS A 160 6.76 16.99 -8.78
CA HIS A 160 8.01 16.62 -8.10
C HIS A 160 8.84 15.58 -8.85
N ARG A 161 8.66 15.49 -10.18
CA ARG A 161 9.38 14.53 -11.02
C ARG A 161 10.84 14.92 -11.20
N ASP A 162 11.73 13.99 -10.88
CA ASP A 162 13.13 14.01 -11.27
C ASP A 162 13.50 12.73 -12.03
N GLN A 163 14.79 12.47 -12.24
CA GLN A 163 15.25 11.32 -13.00
C GLN A 163 15.05 10.00 -12.23
N TYR A 164 15.31 10.02 -10.93
CA TYR A 164 15.30 8.84 -10.07
C TYR A 164 14.36 9.03 -8.88
N LEU A 165 13.95 7.91 -8.33
CA LEU A 165 13.38 7.77 -7.01
C LEU A 165 14.45 7.22 -6.06
N LEU A 166 14.34 7.57 -4.79
CA LEU A 166 15.09 6.98 -3.68
C LEU A 166 14.10 6.58 -2.59
N LEU A 167 14.13 5.31 -2.20
CA LEU A 167 13.40 4.76 -1.06
C LEU A 167 14.41 4.39 0.03
N GLU A 168 14.31 5.08 1.16
CA GLU A 168 15.07 4.82 2.37
C GLU A 168 14.24 3.97 3.33
N THR A 169 14.76 2.82 3.73
CA THR A 169 14.15 1.91 4.73
C THR A 169 14.97 1.78 5.99
N ILE A 170 16.12 2.45 6.08
CA ILE A 170 17.13 2.20 7.09
C ILE A 170 16.62 2.34 8.53
N GLU A 171 15.72 3.30 8.82
CA GLU A 171 15.14 3.42 10.16
C GLU A 171 14.26 2.22 10.53
N LEU A 172 13.58 1.61 9.56
CA LEU A 172 12.79 0.38 9.78
C LEU A 172 13.73 -0.81 9.99
N ASP A 173 14.77 -0.91 9.17
CA ASP A 173 15.71 -2.03 9.20
C ASP A 173 16.48 -2.06 10.53
N LEU A 174 16.87 -0.89 11.04
CA LEU A 174 17.56 -0.71 12.32
C LEU A 174 16.71 -1.04 13.55
N MET A 175 15.40 -1.23 13.40
CA MET A 175 14.56 -1.74 14.48
C MET A 175 14.85 -3.22 14.79
N SER A 176 15.37 -3.96 13.82
CA SER A 176 15.55 -5.42 13.92
C SER A 176 17.01 -5.84 13.81
N GLU A 177 17.82 -5.12 13.03
CA GLU A 177 19.19 -5.52 12.71
C GLU A 177 20.17 -4.35 12.89
N SER A 178 21.44 -4.66 13.16
CA SER A 178 22.53 -3.67 13.23
C SER A 178 23.78 -4.11 12.48
N ASP A 179 23.79 -5.33 11.96
CA ASP A 179 24.88 -5.88 11.17
C ASP A 179 24.80 -5.41 9.71
N SER A 180 25.94 -5.10 9.10
CA SER A 180 25.99 -4.55 7.74
C SER A 180 25.38 -5.46 6.69
N ASP A 181 25.67 -6.76 6.77
CA ASP A 181 25.22 -7.74 5.78
C ASP A 181 23.74 -8.05 6.01
N ALA A 182 23.30 -8.11 7.27
CA ALA A 182 21.88 -8.26 7.62
C ALA A 182 21.04 -7.07 7.11
N LEU A 183 21.50 -5.83 7.34
CA LEU A 183 20.85 -4.62 6.82
C LEU A 183 20.78 -4.63 5.29
N ARG A 184 21.87 -5.05 4.62
CA ARG A 184 21.85 -5.19 3.15
C ARG A 184 20.85 -6.24 2.68
N ALA A 185 20.73 -7.36 3.39
CA ALA A 185 19.76 -8.41 3.05
C ALA A 185 18.30 -7.92 3.19
N LEU A 186 18.01 -7.03 4.14
CA LEU A 186 16.69 -6.40 4.29
C LEU A 186 16.36 -5.48 3.10
N VAL A 187 17.32 -4.69 2.64
CA VAL A 187 17.19 -3.88 1.41
C VAL A 187 16.94 -4.76 0.19
N ASP A 188 17.72 -5.84 0.02
CA ASP A 188 17.53 -6.78 -1.09
C ASP A 188 16.15 -7.47 -1.03
N ALA A 189 15.63 -7.72 0.17
CA ALA A 189 14.27 -8.25 0.37
C ALA A 189 13.18 -7.24 -0.01
N GLU A 190 13.34 -5.95 0.32
CA GLU A 190 12.41 -4.90 -0.10
C GLU A 190 12.46 -4.66 -1.61
N ILE A 191 13.63 -4.77 -2.24
CA ILE A 191 13.75 -4.79 -3.70
C ILE A 191 12.93 -5.96 -4.28
N GLY A 192 12.98 -7.14 -3.65
CA GLY A 192 12.13 -8.28 -3.99
C GLY A 192 10.64 -7.95 -3.91
N ARG A 193 10.19 -7.25 -2.86
CA ARG A 193 8.80 -6.79 -2.69
C ARG A 193 8.38 -5.77 -3.76
N CYS A 194 9.26 -4.84 -4.12
CA CYS A 194 9.01 -3.89 -5.22
C CYS A 194 8.82 -4.62 -6.57
N ARG A 195 9.69 -5.60 -6.87
CA ARG A 195 9.56 -6.42 -8.08
C ARG A 195 8.28 -7.26 -8.08
N HIS A 196 7.90 -7.80 -6.92
CA HIS A 196 6.67 -8.57 -6.76
C HIS A 196 5.42 -7.73 -7.06
N VAL A 197 5.35 -6.51 -6.54
CA VAL A 197 4.28 -5.54 -6.87
C VAL A 197 4.28 -5.20 -8.37
N GLY A 198 5.45 -5.02 -8.98
CA GLY A 198 5.57 -4.83 -10.42
C GLY A 198 5.00 -5.99 -11.23
N ALA A 199 5.34 -7.22 -10.86
CA ALA A 199 4.83 -8.43 -11.50
C ALA A 199 3.30 -8.59 -11.31
N ALA A 200 2.78 -8.21 -10.14
CA ALA A 200 1.35 -8.23 -9.87
C ALA A 200 0.60 -7.24 -10.77
N PHE A 201 1.15 -6.03 -10.92
CA PHE A 201 0.62 -5.02 -11.83
C PHE A 201 0.65 -5.50 -13.29
N GLU A 202 1.74 -6.12 -13.75
CA GLU A 202 1.86 -6.66 -15.11
C GLU A 202 0.93 -7.84 -15.39
N ALA A 203 0.51 -8.57 -14.36
CA ALA A 203 -0.47 -9.65 -14.48
C ALA A 203 -1.91 -9.16 -14.67
N LEU A 204 -2.18 -7.85 -14.45
CA LEU A 204 -3.49 -7.28 -14.74
C LEU A 204 -3.70 -7.15 -16.26
N PRO A 205 -4.91 -7.46 -16.77
CA PRO A 205 -5.21 -7.31 -18.19
C PRO A 205 -5.24 -5.84 -18.61
N GLY A 206 -4.96 -5.56 -19.87
CA GLY A 206 -5.00 -4.19 -20.40
C GLY A 206 -6.39 -3.55 -20.46
N ASN A 207 -7.47 -4.33 -20.27
CA ASN A 207 -8.82 -3.79 -20.16
C ASN A 207 -9.08 -3.31 -18.72
N LEU A 208 -9.35 -2.01 -18.55
CA LEU A 208 -9.50 -1.40 -17.23
C LEU A 208 -10.63 -2.01 -16.39
N ALA A 209 -11.77 -2.36 -16.99
CA ALA A 209 -12.89 -2.94 -16.26
C ALA A 209 -12.60 -4.38 -15.80
N GLU A 210 -11.95 -5.17 -16.65
CA GLU A 210 -11.50 -6.51 -16.28
C GLU A 210 -10.41 -6.47 -15.20
N ALA A 211 -9.45 -5.55 -15.33
CA ALA A 211 -8.40 -5.31 -14.35
C ALA A 211 -8.97 -4.87 -13.00
N ALA A 212 -9.95 -3.96 -12.99
CA ALA A 212 -10.64 -3.53 -11.78
C ALA A 212 -11.33 -4.71 -11.08
N GLY A 213 -11.99 -5.58 -11.84
CA GLY A 213 -12.62 -6.79 -11.30
C GLY A 213 -11.62 -7.79 -10.71
N ILE A 214 -10.44 -7.96 -11.34
CA ILE A 214 -9.37 -8.81 -10.81
C ILE A 214 -8.76 -8.18 -9.56
N LEU A 215 -8.45 -6.89 -9.59
CA LEU A 215 -7.88 -6.13 -8.47
C LEU A 215 -8.79 -6.19 -7.25
N GLN A 216 -10.10 -5.98 -7.43
CA GLN A 216 -11.08 -6.08 -6.36
C GLN A 216 -11.10 -7.47 -5.72
N ARG A 217 -11.08 -8.54 -6.53
CA ARG A 217 -11.06 -9.91 -6.00
C ARG A 217 -9.75 -10.21 -5.29
N ALA A 218 -8.60 -9.88 -5.89
CA ALA A 218 -7.29 -10.14 -5.32
C ALA A 218 -7.06 -9.39 -3.99
N ALA A 219 -7.71 -8.24 -3.81
CA ALA A 219 -7.68 -7.49 -2.56
C ALA A 219 -8.43 -8.16 -1.40
N VAL A 220 -9.46 -8.94 -1.68
CA VAL A 220 -10.30 -9.59 -0.66
C VAL A 220 -9.94 -11.08 -0.48
N GLU A 221 -9.60 -11.75 -1.58
CA GLU A 221 -9.30 -13.17 -1.65
C GLU A 221 -7.83 -13.38 -1.94
N ARG A 222 -7.16 -14.16 -1.07
CA ARG A 222 -5.74 -14.46 -1.24
C ARG A 222 -5.53 -15.26 -2.53
N SER A 223 -5.05 -14.58 -3.54
CA SER A 223 -4.74 -15.14 -4.86
C SER A 223 -3.35 -15.80 -4.84
N PRO A 224 -3.01 -16.66 -5.81
CA PRO A 224 -1.62 -17.09 -5.99
C PRO A 224 -0.76 -15.93 -6.50
N ALA A 225 0.56 -16.06 -6.33
CA ALA A 225 1.52 -15.11 -6.89
C ALA A 225 1.37 -14.97 -8.42
N PRO A 226 1.50 -13.76 -8.97
CA PRO A 226 1.90 -12.52 -8.27
C PRO A 226 0.73 -11.69 -7.71
N LEU A 227 -0.52 -12.09 -7.96
CA LEU A 227 -1.71 -11.29 -7.57
C LEU A 227 -1.93 -11.22 -6.05
N ASP A 228 -1.25 -12.06 -5.27
CA ASP A 228 -1.23 -11.97 -3.80
C ASP A 228 -0.68 -10.64 -3.29
N ALA A 229 0.08 -9.89 -4.10
CA ALA A 229 0.57 -8.55 -3.75
C ALA A 229 -0.55 -7.53 -3.49
N PHE A 230 -1.76 -7.76 -4.03
CA PHE A 230 -2.91 -6.88 -3.81
C PHE A 230 -3.71 -7.24 -2.56
N PHE A 231 -3.46 -8.41 -1.97
CA PHE A 231 -4.26 -8.92 -0.86
C PHE A 231 -4.23 -7.96 0.34
N GLY A 232 -5.41 -7.64 0.85
CA GLY A 232 -5.60 -6.76 2.00
C GLY A 232 -5.64 -5.27 1.66
N LEU A 233 -5.31 -4.85 0.42
CA LEU A 233 -5.48 -3.47 0.00
C LEU A 233 -6.96 -3.06 0.08
N ARG A 234 -7.20 -1.80 0.42
CA ARG A 234 -8.54 -1.22 0.40
C ARG A 234 -8.65 -0.15 -0.67
N PHE A 235 -9.85 -0.05 -1.23
CA PHE A 235 -10.22 0.94 -2.23
C PHE A 235 -11.44 1.72 -1.74
N ASP A 236 -11.29 2.27 -0.54
CA ASP A 236 -12.23 3.12 0.19
C ASP A 236 -11.47 4.14 1.02
N ASP A 237 -12.17 5.02 1.72
CA ASP A 237 -11.56 6.14 2.45
C ASP A 237 -10.71 5.70 3.66
N ASN A 238 -10.71 4.40 3.99
CA ASN A 238 -9.87 3.82 5.04
C ASN A 238 -8.59 3.17 4.47
N CYS A 239 -8.24 3.41 3.19
CA CYS A 239 -7.10 2.77 2.52
C CYS A 239 -5.75 2.98 3.19
N ASP A 240 -5.63 4.02 4.02
CA ASP A 240 -4.41 4.44 4.70
C ASP A 240 -4.56 4.52 6.24
N SER A 241 -5.70 4.03 6.76
CA SER A 241 -6.06 4.13 8.18
C SER A 241 -5.35 3.08 9.07
N THR A 242 -4.01 3.03 8.99
CA THR A 242 -3.17 2.12 9.78
C THR A 242 -3.17 2.47 11.26
N ARG A 243 -3.23 3.76 11.61
CA ARG A 243 -3.24 4.24 13.00
C ARG A 243 -4.49 3.83 13.78
N THR A 244 -5.64 3.71 13.10
CA THR A 244 -6.91 3.25 13.68
C THR A 244 -7.07 1.74 13.59
N GLY A 245 -6.22 1.05 12.81
CA GLY A 245 -6.27 -0.39 12.60
C GLY A 245 -7.32 -0.83 11.58
N ASP A 246 -7.84 0.10 10.76
CA ASP A 246 -8.83 -0.23 9.72
C ASP A 246 -8.19 -0.93 8.49
N THR A 247 -6.86 -0.83 8.37
CA THR A 247 -6.03 -1.55 7.41
C THR A 247 -4.64 -1.84 7.98
N ASP A 248 -4.10 -3.01 7.64
CA ASP A 248 -2.68 -3.36 7.84
C ASP A 248 -1.87 -3.19 6.54
N HIS A 249 -2.54 -2.77 5.45
CA HIS A 249 -1.97 -2.70 4.11
C HIS A 249 -2.25 -1.32 3.52
N PRO A 250 -1.47 -0.29 3.90
CA PRO A 250 -1.66 1.06 3.42
C PRO A 250 -1.43 1.16 1.91
N LEU A 251 -2.27 1.95 1.25
CA LEU A 251 -2.08 2.28 -0.15
C LEU A 251 -0.92 3.28 -0.31
N GLY A 252 -0.82 4.27 0.58
CA GLY A 252 0.23 5.28 0.63
C GLY A 252 -0.07 6.49 -0.24
N LEU A 253 -1.18 7.18 0.03
CA LEU A 253 -1.64 8.38 -0.69
C LEU A 253 -1.33 9.70 0.05
N GLU A 254 -0.59 9.66 1.15
CA GLU A 254 -0.13 10.87 1.85
C GLU A 254 1.15 11.40 1.22
N TRP A 255 1.15 12.63 0.70
CA TRP A 255 2.29 13.23 0.00
C TRP A 255 2.71 14.55 0.65
N ASN A 256 4.01 14.75 0.86
CA ASN A 256 4.57 15.95 1.47
C ASN A 256 6.04 16.13 1.09
N GLU A 257 6.44 17.36 0.78
CA GLU A 257 7.84 17.70 0.54
C GLU A 257 8.66 17.79 1.85
N ALA A 258 8.00 18.22 2.93
CA ALA A 258 8.62 18.38 4.24
C ALA A 258 8.55 17.07 5.02
N LEU A 259 9.65 16.32 4.99
CA LEU A 259 9.80 15.05 5.70
C LEU A 259 10.49 15.24 7.05
N TYR A 260 10.31 14.28 7.96
CA TYR A 260 11.00 14.22 9.24
C TYR A 260 12.51 14.15 9.08
N PHE A 261 13.00 13.46 8.05
CA PHE A 261 14.39 13.48 7.66
C PHE A 261 14.54 14.25 6.36
N GLU A 262 15.11 15.45 6.43
CA GLU A 262 15.38 16.26 5.24
C GLU A 262 16.76 15.89 4.67
N LEU A 263 16.83 15.59 3.37
CA LEU A 263 18.08 15.32 2.69
C LEU A 263 18.67 16.59 2.08
N PHE A 264 19.97 16.77 2.23
CA PHE A 264 20.69 17.86 1.56
C PHE A 264 21.00 17.50 0.11
N ASN A 265 20.71 18.44 -0.79
CA ASN A 265 21.33 18.47 -2.11
C ASN A 265 22.83 18.79 -2.01
N ARG A 266 23.54 18.73 -3.14
CA ARG A 266 24.97 18.99 -3.23
C ARG A 266 25.38 20.30 -2.55
N ALA A 267 24.76 21.41 -2.94
CA ALA A 267 25.10 22.73 -2.44
C ALA A 267 24.84 22.86 -0.92
N GLN A 268 23.74 22.32 -0.42
CA GLN A 268 23.41 22.30 1.01
C GLN A 268 24.41 21.46 1.80
N PHE A 269 24.80 20.29 1.28
CA PHE A 269 25.74 19.39 1.93
C PHE A 269 27.13 20.00 2.04
N ASP A 270 27.64 20.59 0.96
CA ASP A 270 28.95 21.27 0.95
C ASP A 270 28.95 22.48 1.90
N ALA A 271 27.86 23.26 1.92
CA ALA A 271 27.71 24.36 2.86
C ALA A 271 27.66 23.89 4.33
N HIS A 272 27.07 22.72 4.60
CA HIS A 272 27.03 22.13 5.93
C HIS A 272 28.40 21.63 6.40
N GLN A 273 29.15 20.95 5.52
CA GLN A 273 30.52 20.48 5.77
C GLN A 273 31.44 21.65 6.16
N SER A 274 31.40 22.74 5.38
CA SER A 274 32.25 23.92 5.62
C SER A 274 32.01 24.65 6.95
N LYS A 275 30.86 24.44 7.61
CA LYS A 275 30.54 25.03 8.92
C LYS A 275 30.96 24.14 10.10
N SER A 276 31.27 22.88 9.82
CA SER A 276 31.62 21.87 10.82
C SER A 276 33.14 21.69 10.97
N GLU A 277 33.93 22.30 10.08
CA GLU A 277 35.39 22.48 10.16
C GLU A 277 35.77 23.77 10.92
#